data_AF-A0A381X4B8-F1
#
_entry.id   AF-A0A381X4B8-F1
#
_cell.length_a   1.000
_cell.length_b   1.000
_cell.length_c   1.000
_cell.angle_alpha   90.00
_cell.angle_beta   90.00
_cell.angle_gamma   90.00
#
_symmetry.space_group_name_H-M   'P 1'
#
loop_
_entity.id
_entity.type
_entity.pdbx_description
1 polymer ?
#
loop_
_entity_poly.entity_id
_entity_poly.type
_entity_poly.pdbx_seq_one_letter_code
_entity_poly.pdbx_strand_id
1 'polypeptide(L)'
;MNALLTVLKQRKKVVLANDGRLLKKSFFGLLILTLAFQSGEFGEIIRSSMTDAYLQVSVFVGFTLFIFIGLDSLTKFDITSFLVKTKKFHVPLSAFLGALPGCGGAIIVVTQYIQGRIGFGSLVAVLTATMGDAAFLILAIEPSTGLLIFALGAVVGSITGYVVDIIHGNKFLIQKFNDDGNEEVLEKTFVSKFNIFWLLIFMPGFILGILVAFQVNINNLIFLPNNFELTAIIGSSGAILSIFMWSLNPLSDFQCSTDKSRGFLSRVVDTTNFVSTWVICGFLVFEIFMFFTSIDLKVFFDIWLPFVPLIAIFFGFLPGCGPQVVVATFYLNGFIPLSAELGNAISNDGDALFPAIALAPKAAVVATIYSAVPAIIVAYSYMYIFE
;
A
#
# COMPACT_ATOMS: atom_id res chain seq x y z
N MET A 1 42.42 -4.54 -27.78
CA MET A 1 42.24 -5.90 -27.23
C MET A 1 41.79 -5.90 -25.77
N ASN A 2 42.44 -5.14 -24.86
CA ASN A 2 42.04 -5.05 -23.45
C ASN A 2 40.66 -4.41 -23.22
N ALA A 3 40.27 -3.38 -23.98
CA ALA A 3 38.93 -2.78 -23.88
C ALA A 3 37.82 -3.78 -24.28
N LEU A 4 38.02 -4.54 -25.35
CA LEU A 4 37.04 -5.50 -25.87
C LEU A 4 36.88 -6.71 -24.93
N LEU A 5 38.00 -7.19 -24.35
CA LEU A 5 37.98 -8.21 -23.30
C LEU A 5 37.31 -7.71 -22.01
N THR A 6 37.50 -6.45 -21.65
CA THR A 6 36.87 -5.84 -20.47
C THR A 6 35.37 -5.71 -20.65
N VAL A 7 34.92 -5.26 -21.82
CA VAL A 7 33.49 -5.18 -22.19
C VAL A 7 32.85 -6.57 -22.18
N LEU A 8 33.51 -7.59 -22.74
CA LEU A 8 32.99 -8.96 -22.72
C LEU A 8 32.91 -9.53 -21.29
N LYS A 9 33.90 -9.24 -20.44
CA LYS A 9 33.93 -9.69 -19.05
C LYS A 9 32.88 -8.97 -18.19
N GLN A 10 32.66 -7.67 -18.43
CA GLN A 10 31.56 -6.91 -17.84
C GLN A 10 30.21 -7.46 -18.29
N ARG A 11 30.01 -7.68 -19.59
CA ARG A 11 28.75 -8.23 -20.13
C ARG A 11 28.44 -9.60 -19.55
N LYS A 12 29.44 -10.49 -19.45
CA LYS A 12 29.27 -11.81 -18.82
C LYS A 12 28.95 -11.71 -17.33
N LYS A 13 29.55 -10.75 -16.61
CA LYS A 13 29.27 -10.52 -15.19
C LYS A 13 27.86 -9.97 -14.96
N VAL A 14 27.39 -9.07 -15.83
CA VAL A 14 26.02 -8.51 -15.80
C VAL A 14 24.99 -9.59 -16.11
N VAL A 15 25.20 -10.39 -17.16
CA VAL A 15 24.29 -11.51 -17.50
C VAL A 15 24.20 -12.51 -16.35
N LEU A 16 25.34 -12.92 -15.77
CA LEU A 16 25.35 -13.87 -14.65
C LEU A 16 24.70 -13.30 -13.38
N ALA A 17 24.81 -11.99 -13.14
CA ALA A 17 24.13 -11.32 -12.05
C ALA A 17 22.61 -11.24 -12.27
N ASN A 18 22.16 -10.98 -13.51
CA ASN A 18 20.75 -10.96 -13.88
C ASN A 18 20.12 -12.36 -13.77
N ASP A 19 20.81 -13.40 -14.23
CA ASP A 19 20.33 -14.79 -14.13
C ASP A 19 20.20 -15.25 -12.67
N GLY A 20 21.18 -14.90 -11.83
CA GLY A 20 21.12 -15.21 -10.39
C GLY A 20 20.00 -14.47 -9.65
N ARG A 21 19.71 -13.21 -10.02
CA ARG A 21 18.56 -12.46 -9.49
C ARG A 21 17.24 -13.08 -9.93
N LEU A 22 17.12 -13.41 -11.22
CA LEU A 22 15.92 -14.02 -11.79
C LEU A 22 15.60 -15.34 -11.09
N LEU A 23 16.61 -16.19 -10.85
CA LEU A 23 16.43 -17.48 -10.20
C LEU A 23 15.91 -17.34 -8.76
N LYS A 24 16.42 -16.36 -8.00
CA LYS A 24 15.92 -16.04 -6.65
C LYS A 24 14.45 -15.60 -6.68
N LYS A 25 14.10 -14.70 -7.60
CA LYS A 25 12.71 -14.23 -7.78
C LYS A 25 11.78 -15.37 -8.20
N SER A 26 12.21 -16.22 -9.12
CA SER A 26 11.45 -17.38 -9.59
C SER A 26 11.18 -18.37 -8.46
N PHE A 27 12.19 -18.70 -7.65
CA PHE A 27 12.01 -19.56 -6.48
C PHE A 27 11.03 -18.95 -5.48
N PHE A 28 11.17 -17.66 -5.20
CA PHE A 28 10.30 -16.95 -4.27
C PHE A 28 8.85 -16.86 -4.76
N GLY A 29 8.64 -16.50 -6.04
CA GLY A 29 7.31 -16.49 -6.64
C GLY A 29 6.67 -17.88 -6.64
N LEU A 30 7.44 -18.92 -6.93
CA LEU A 30 6.96 -20.31 -6.89
C LEU A 30 6.57 -20.73 -5.46
N LEU A 31 7.33 -20.33 -4.44
CA LEU A 31 6.97 -20.57 -3.04
C LEU A 31 5.59 -19.98 -2.71
N ILE A 32 5.35 -18.71 -3.05
CA ILE A 32 4.06 -18.05 -2.80
C ILE A 32 2.92 -18.79 -3.51
N LEU A 33 3.12 -19.16 -4.78
CA LEU A 33 2.13 -19.91 -5.53
C LEU A 33 1.87 -21.28 -4.91
N THR A 34 2.89 -22.00 -4.44
CA THR A 34 2.69 -23.30 -3.78
C THR A 34 1.89 -23.20 -2.48
N LEU A 35 1.99 -22.07 -1.75
CA LEU A 35 1.15 -21.81 -0.58
C LEU A 35 -0.31 -21.59 -0.99
N ALA A 36 -0.56 -20.85 -2.07
CA ALA A 36 -1.91 -20.55 -2.56
C ALA A 36 -2.69 -21.79 -3.02
N PHE A 37 -1.99 -22.81 -3.52
CA PHE A 37 -2.58 -24.08 -3.96
C PHE A 37 -2.71 -25.13 -2.85
N GLN A 38 -2.37 -24.81 -1.60
CA GLN A 38 -2.66 -25.70 -0.47
C GLN A 38 -4.18 -25.88 -0.28
N SER A 39 -4.57 -27.05 0.20
CA SER A 39 -5.96 -27.37 0.56
C SER A 39 -6.24 -27.04 2.03
N GLY A 40 -7.52 -26.98 2.39
CA GLY A 40 -7.98 -26.67 3.74
C GLY A 40 -7.99 -25.17 4.07
N GLU A 41 -8.26 -24.87 5.33
CA GLU A 41 -8.43 -23.52 5.89
C GLU A 41 -7.20 -22.63 5.65
N PHE A 42 -5.99 -23.20 5.82
CA PHE A 42 -4.76 -22.48 5.55
C PHE A 42 -4.71 -21.98 4.08
N GLY A 43 -5.03 -22.84 3.12
CA GLY A 43 -5.05 -22.44 1.72
C GLY A 43 -6.12 -21.39 1.39
N GLU A 44 -7.26 -21.41 2.09
CA GLU A 44 -8.32 -20.40 1.95
C GLU A 44 -7.85 -19.03 2.42
N ILE A 45 -7.20 -18.96 3.59
CA ILE A 45 -6.61 -17.72 4.12
C ILE A 45 -5.59 -17.14 3.14
N ILE A 46 -4.69 -17.96 2.60
CA ILE A 46 -3.69 -17.52 1.61
C ILE A 46 -4.37 -16.95 0.36
N ARG A 47 -5.38 -17.64 -0.19
CA ARG A 47 -6.10 -17.19 -1.39
C ARG A 47 -6.90 -15.90 -1.14
N SER A 48 -7.54 -15.77 0.03
CA SER A 48 -8.23 -14.54 0.42
C SER A 48 -7.23 -13.38 0.53
N SER A 49 -6.15 -13.58 1.28
CA SER A 49 -5.08 -12.58 1.45
C SER A 49 -4.52 -12.07 0.12
N MET A 50 -4.29 -12.98 -0.84
CA MET A 50 -3.85 -12.62 -2.19
C MET A 50 -4.89 -11.82 -2.97
N THR A 51 -6.16 -12.19 -2.83
CA THR A 51 -7.30 -11.50 -3.47
C THR A 51 -7.44 -10.09 -2.92
N ASP A 52 -7.37 -9.92 -1.60
CA ASP A 52 -7.48 -8.65 -0.90
C ASP A 52 -6.30 -7.73 -1.24
N ALA A 53 -5.05 -8.24 -1.14
CA ALA A 53 -3.86 -7.49 -1.55
C ALA A 53 -3.92 -7.02 -3.02
N TYR A 54 -4.55 -7.79 -3.90
CA TYR A 54 -4.71 -7.39 -5.29
C TYR A 54 -5.79 -6.32 -5.47
N LEU A 55 -7.02 -6.59 -5.01
CA LEU A 55 -8.18 -5.73 -5.23
C LEU A 55 -8.17 -4.45 -4.40
N GLN A 56 -7.62 -4.48 -3.19
CA GLN A 56 -7.59 -3.32 -2.29
C GLN A 56 -6.34 -2.46 -2.49
N VAL A 57 -5.21 -3.05 -2.93
CA VAL A 57 -3.95 -2.30 -3.07
C VAL A 57 -3.46 -2.24 -4.51
N SER A 58 -3.24 -3.40 -5.13
CA SER A 58 -2.51 -3.50 -6.40
C SER A 58 -3.19 -2.76 -7.55
N VAL A 59 -4.52 -2.85 -7.65
CA VAL A 59 -5.29 -2.17 -8.71
C VAL A 59 -5.25 -0.63 -8.58
N PHE A 60 -5.22 -0.09 -7.36
CA PHE A 60 -5.11 1.35 -7.12
C PHE A 60 -3.70 1.87 -7.40
N VAL A 61 -2.67 1.10 -7.03
CA VAL A 61 -1.29 1.37 -7.44
C VAL A 61 -1.20 1.41 -8.97
N GLY A 62 -1.70 0.38 -9.65
CA GLY A 62 -1.68 0.30 -11.11
C GLY A 62 -2.42 1.48 -11.76
N PHE A 63 -3.61 1.81 -11.28
CA PHE A 63 -4.38 2.95 -11.79
C PHE A 63 -3.63 4.28 -11.64
N THR A 64 -3.04 4.50 -10.46
CA THR A 64 -2.24 5.69 -10.18
C THR A 64 -1.05 5.79 -11.13
N LEU A 65 -0.32 4.68 -11.32
CA LEU A 65 0.79 4.62 -12.25
C LEU A 65 0.34 4.86 -13.70
N PHE A 66 -0.81 4.33 -14.13
CA PHE A 66 -1.41 4.60 -15.44
C PHE A 66 -1.61 6.10 -15.67
N ILE A 67 -2.22 6.79 -14.71
CA ILE A 67 -2.48 8.23 -14.81
C ILE A 67 -1.15 8.98 -14.91
N PHE A 68 -0.26 8.81 -13.95
CA PHE A 68 0.91 9.69 -13.84
C PHE A 68 1.99 9.40 -14.88
N ILE A 69 2.27 8.13 -15.17
CA ILE A 69 3.21 7.77 -16.25
C ILE A 69 2.55 8.05 -17.61
N GLY A 70 1.23 7.90 -17.73
CA GLY A 70 0.47 8.18 -18.95
C GLY A 70 0.49 9.66 -19.28
N LEU A 71 0.25 10.53 -18.30
CA LEU A 71 0.37 11.97 -18.45
C LEU A 71 1.79 12.37 -18.83
N ASP A 72 2.81 11.81 -18.18
CA ASP A 72 4.23 12.09 -18.46
C ASP A 72 4.64 11.66 -19.89
N SER A 73 4.12 10.53 -20.37
CA SER A 73 4.51 9.93 -21.64
C SER A 73 3.66 10.39 -22.84
N LEU A 74 2.39 10.74 -22.64
CA LEU A 74 1.44 11.06 -23.71
C LEU A 74 1.20 12.56 -23.88
N THR A 75 1.48 13.37 -22.86
CA THR A 75 1.23 14.80 -22.89
C THR A 75 2.53 15.61 -22.76
N LYS A 76 2.57 16.81 -23.35
CA LYS A 76 3.65 17.79 -23.11
C LYS A 76 3.48 18.54 -21.78
N PHE A 77 2.58 18.07 -20.91
CA PHE A 77 2.27 18.77 -19.68
C PHE A 77 3.45 18.67 -18.72
N ASP A 78 3.97 19.82 -18.28
CA ASP A 78 5.05 19.85 -17.30
C ASP A 78 4.49 19.57 -15.90
N ILE A 79 4.37 18.28 -15.58
CA ILE A 79 3.92 17.79 -14.27
C ILE A 79 4.78 18.38 -13.15
N THR A 80 6.08 18.57 -13.39
CA THR A 80 7.00 19.15 -12.41
C THR A 80 6.60 20.57 -12.06
N SER A 81 6.33 21.41 -13.07
CA SER A 81 5.88 22.79 -12.83
C SER A 81 4.53 22.87 -12.11
N PHE A 82 3.60 21.96 -12.42
CA PHE A 82 2.29 21.91 -11.79
C PHE A 82 2.38 21.52 -10.31
N LEU A 83 3.18 20.51 -9.99
CA LEU A 83 3.42 20.07 -8.61
C LEU A 83 4.09 21.17 -7.78
N VAL A 84 5.02 21.91 -8.35
CA VAL A 84 5.65 23.06 -7.67
C VAL A 84 4.63 24.16 -7.37
N LYS A 85 3.72 24.47 -8.29
CA LYS A 85 2.68 25.50 -8.09
C LYS A 85 1.65 25.09 -7.04
N THR A 86 1.24 23.82 -7.01
CA THR A 86 0.20 23.30 -6.10
C THR A 86 0.74 22.82 -4.75
N LYS A 87 2.06 22.96 -4.52
CA LYS A 87 2.78 22.42 -3.37
C LYS A 87 2.14 22.70 -2.00
N LYS A 88 1.60 23.91 -1.81
CA LYS A 88 0.95 24.26 -0.53
C LYS A 88 -0.30 23.41 -0.24
N PHE A 89 -0.94 22.87 -1.27
CA PHE A 89 -2.14 22.05 -1.13
C PHE A 89 -1.83 20.55 -1.02
N HIS A 90 -0.58 20.11 -1.19
CA HIS A 90 -0.23 18.69 -1.17
C HIS A 90 -0.52 18.05 0.18
N VAL A 91 -0.14 18.70 1.28
CA VAL A 91 -0.40 18.21 2.65
C VAL A 91 -1.90 18.08 2.96
N PRO A 92 -2.73 19.13 2.86
CA PRO A 92 -4.15 19.02 3.20
C PRO A 92 -4.92 18.11 2.25
N LEU A 93 -4.55 18.05 0.97
CA LEU A 93 -5.14 17.09 0.03
C LEU A 93 -4.79 15.65 0.42
N SER A 94 -3.56 15.42 0.88
CA SER A 94 -3.11 14.10 1.33
C SER A 94 -3.87 13.65 2.58
N ALA A 95 -4.04 14.53 3.57
CA ALA A 95 -4.84 14.24 4.75
C ALA A 95 -6.32 13.99 4.40
N PHE A 96 -6.88 14.79 3.48
CA PHE A 96 -8.26 14.59 3.00
C PHE A 96 -8.43 13.22 2.32
N LEU A 97 -7.50 12.85 1.42
CA LEU A 97 -7.53 11.55 0.76
C LEU A 97 -7.33 10.38 1.73
N GLY A 98 -6.59 10.59 2.82
CA GLY A 98 -6.43 9.60 3.89
C GLY A 98 -7.70 9.43 4.72
N ALA A 99 -8.38 10.53 5.05
CA ALA A 99 -9.62 10.50 5.84
C ALA A 99 -10.83 9.88 5.11
N LEU A 100 -10.72 9.61 3.81
CA LEU A 100 -11.74 8.87 3.09
C LEU A 100 -11.74 7.41 3.54
N PRO A 101 -12.92 6.80 3.79
CA PRO A 101 -13.01 5.39 4.14
C PRO A 101 -12.31 4.47 3.12
N GLY A 102 -11.65 3.41 3.62
CA GLY A 102 -10.82 2.49 2.82
C GLY A 102 -9.38 2.97 2.64
N CYS A 103 -8.55 2.19 1.94
CA CYS A 103 -7.11 2.48 1.77
C CYS A 103 -6.76 3.14 0.43
N GLY A 104 -7.69 3.22 -0.52
CA GLY A 104 -7.42 3.66 -1.90
C GLY A 104 -6.84 5.07 -2.02
N GLY A 105 -7.37 6.03 -1.26
CA GLY A 105 -6.85 7.41 -1.24
C GLY A 105 -5.42 7.49 -0.68
N ALA A 106 -5.15 6.75 0.40
CA ALA A 106 -3.83 6.66 1.00
C ALA A 106 -2.79 6.03 0.07
N ILE A 107 -3.17 4.95 -0.65
CA ILE A 107 -2.31 4.28 -1.63
C ILE A 107 -1.91 5.22 -2.77
N ILE A 108 -2.85 6.06 -3.27
CA ILE A 108 -2.54 7.05 -4.31
C ILE A 108 -1.43 7.98 -3.83
N VAL A 109 -1.58 8.56 -2.63
CA VAL A 109 -0.59 9.50 -2.05
C VAL A 109 0.75 8.81 -1.81
N VAL A 110 0.77 7.62 -1.20
CA VAL A 110 2.00 6.85 -0.99
C VAL A 110 2.70 6.56 -2.31
N THR A 111 1.97 6.17 -3.35
CA THR A 111 2.52 5.92 -4.68
C THR A 111 3.15 7.19 -5.27
N GLN A 112 2.51 8.34 -5.10
CA GLN A 112 3.07 9.63 -5.53
C GLN A 112 4.34 10.02 -4.76
N TYR A 113 4.38 9.72 -3.45
CA TYR A 113 5.56 9.95 -2.64
C TYR A 113 6.74 9.10 -3.10
N ILE A 114 6.49 7.81 -3.36
CA ILE A 114 7.51 6.87 -3.84
C ILE A 114 8.06 7.31 -5.20
N GLN A 115 7.22 7.88 -6.07
CA GLN A 115 7.66 8.49 -7.34
C GLN A 115 8.43 9.80 -7.18
N GLY A 116 8.61 10.30 -5.95
CA GLY A 116 9.31 11.56 -5.66
C GLY A 116 8.54 12.81 -6.08
N ARG A 117 7.22 12.70 -6.30
CA ARG A 117 6.37 13.81 -6.80
C ARG A 117 5.82 14.68 -5.68
N ILE A 118 5.63 14.12 -4.50
CA ILE A 118 5.17 14.82 -3.29
C ILE A 118 6.16 14.61 -2.14
N GLY A 119 6.09 15.49 -1.14
CA GLY A 119 7.03 15.52 -0.01
C GLY A 119 6.71 14.55 1.12
N PHE A 120 7.66 14.42 2.05
CA PHE A 120 7.50 13.57 3.24
C PHE A 120 6.38 14.06 4.18
N GLY A 121 6.14 15.38 4.29
CA GLY A 121 5.00 15.90 5.04
C GLY A 121 3.65 15.40 4.52
N SER A 122 3.49 15.27 3.20
CA SER A 122 2.28 14.66 2.60
C SER A 122 2.13 13.19 2.95
N LEU A 123 3.24 12.43 2.99
CA LEU A 123 3.23 11.03 3.40
C LEU A 123 2.77 10.90 4.86
N VAL A 124 3.33 11.70 5.77
CA VAL A 124 2.92 11.70 7.17
C VAL A 124 1.45 12.12 7.30
N ALA A 125 1.02 13.15 6.57
CA ALA A 125 -0.35 13.65 6.63
C ALA A 125 -1.39 12.60 6.25
N VAL A 126 -1.13 11.82 5.19
CA VAL A 126 -2.06 10.78 4.75
C VAL A 126 -2.07 9.58 5.69
N LEU A 127 -0.91 9.15 6.18
CA LEU A 127 -0.80 8.02 7.11
C LEU A 127 -1.33 8.37 8.50
N THR A 128 -1.33 9.65 8.88
CA THR A 128 -1.93 10.10 10.15
C THR A 128 -3.45 10.25 10.05
N ALA A 129 -4.00 10.41 8.85
CA ALA A 129 -5.43 10.68 8.64
C ALA A 129 -6.22 9.41 8.25
N THR A 130 -5.55 8.31 7.91
CA THR A 130 -6.18 7.12 7.36
C THR A 130 -6.64 6.16 8.44
N MET A 131 -7.86 5.64 8.28
CA MET A 131 -8.44 4.64 9.18
C MET A 131 -8.66 3.28 8.49
N GLY A 132 -8.44 3.20 7.16
CA GLY A 132 -8.64 1.97 6.39
C GLY A 132 -10.10 1.49 6.43
N ASP A 133 -10.29 0.18 6.50
CA ASP A 133 -11.63 -0.43 6.45
C ASP A 133 -12.41 -0.29 7.77
N ALA A 134 -11.72 -0.08 8.90
CA ALA A 134 -12.36 0.22 10.19
C ALA A 134 -13.26 1.47 10.13
N ALA A 135 -12.93 2.40 9.21
CA ALA A 135 -13.75 3.57 8.91
C ALA A 135 -15.20 3.20 8.54
N PHE A 136 -15.38 2.17 7.70
CA PHE A 136 -16.72 1.74 7.28
C PHE A 136 -17.51 1.15 8.44
N LEU A 137 -16.85 0.38 9.30
CA LEU A 137 -17.49 -0.26 10.45
C LEU A 137 -18.03 0.79 11.43
N ILE A 138 -17.19 1.77 11.82
CA ILE A 138 -17.63 2.83 12.73
C ILE A 138 -18.69 3.72 12.07
N LEU A 139 -18.51 4.10 10.80
CA LEU A 139 -19.49 4.94 10.10
C LEU A 139 -20.87 4.26 9.98
N ALA A 140 -20.90 2.93 9.86
CA ALA A 140 -22.13 2.15 9.79
C ALA A 140 -22.87 2.05 11.14
N ILE A 141 -22.14 1.97 12.26
CA ILE A 141 -22.73 1.74 13.59
C ILE A 141 -22.90 3.06 14.36
N GLU A 142 -21.87 3.91 14.40
CA GLU A 142 -21.85 5.22 15.05
C GLU A 142 -21.41 6.34 14.09
N PRO A 143 -22.29 6.78 13.16
CA PRO A 143 -21.91 7.72 12.10
C PRO A 143 -21.41 9.07 12.60
N SER A 144 -21.96 9.58 13.71
CA SER A 144 -21.51 10.84 14.31
C SER A 144 -20.08 10.74 14.85
N THR A 145 -19.76 9.62 15.50
CA THR A 145 -18.42 9.34 16.01
C THR A 145 -17.44 9.15 14.86
N GLY A 146 -17.83 8.38 13.82
CA GLY A 146 -17.02 8.18 12.63
C GLY A 146 -16.65 9.50 11.93
N LEU A 147 -17.63 10.38 11.72
CA LEU A 147 -17.38 11.71 11.14
C LEU A 147 -16.45 12.58 12.01
N LEU A 148 -16.57 12.48 13.34
CA LEU A 148 -15.67 13.16 14.27
C LEU A 148 -14.23 12.63 14.11
N ILE A 149 -14.04 11.31 14.08
CA ILE A 149 -12.73 10.68 13.91
C ILE A 149 -12.11 11.11 12.58
N PHE A 150 -12.87 11.11 11.48
CA PHE A 150 -12.36 11.49 10.16
C PHE A 150 -11.98 12.97 10.09
N ALA A 151 -12.83 13.85 10.64
CA ALA A 151 -12.53 15.28 10.68
C ALA A 151 -11.29 15.57 11.52
N LEU A 152 -11.19 14.90 12.68
CA LEU A 152 -10.06 15.04 13.58
C LEU A 152 -8.77 14.51 12.91
N GLY A 153 -8.81 13.32 12.32
CA GLY A 153 -7.69 12.73 11.58
C GLY A 153 -7.22 13.62 10.43
N ALA A 154 -8.15 14.17 9.63
CA ALA A 154 -7.81 15.10 8.55
C ALA A 154 -7.11 16.38 9.05
N VAL A 155 -7.60 16.95 10.17
CA VAL A 155 -7.01 18.15 10.79
C VAL A 155 -5.64 17.84 11.39
N VAL A 156 -5.55 16.79 12.20
CA VAL A 156 -4.32 16.38 12.88
C VAL A 156 -3.26 15.94 11.88
N GLY A 157 -3.63 15.17 10.85
CA GLY A 157 -2.74 14.79 9.76
C GLY A 157 -2.24 16.00 8.98
N SER A 158 -3.11 16.96 8.65
CA SER A 158 -2.71 18.20 7.99
C SER A 158 -1.72 19.01 8.82
N ILE A 159 -1.99 19.19 10.11
CA ILE A 159 -1.10 19.90 11.04
C ILE A 159 0.24 19.19 11.11
N THR A 160 0.24 17.88 11.33
CA THR A 160 1.46 17.07 11.46
C THR A 160 2.29 17.13 10.19
N GLY A 161 1.68 16.99 9.01
CA GLY A 161 2.38 17.08 7.73
C GLY A 161 3.04 18.44 7.51
N TYR A 162 2.35 19.55 7.84
CA TYR A 162 2.95 20.88 7.75
C TYR A 162 4.08 21.09 8.74
N VAL A 163 3.93 20.61 9.98
CA VAL A 163 4.99 20.66 11.00
C VAL A 163 6.23 19.92 10.49
N VAL A 164 6.05 18.73 9.91
CA VAL A 164 7.14 17.95 9.31
C VAL A 164 7.83 18.71 8.17
N ASP A 165 7.05 19.30 7.25
CA ASP A 165 7.57 20.09 6.14
C ASP A 165 8.31 21.35 6.60
N ILE A 166 7.90 21.97 7.70
CA ILE A 166 8.58 23.13 8.31
C ILE A 166 9.92 22.69 8.94
N ILE A 167 9.94 21.59 9.68
CA ILE A 167 11.13 21.15 10.42
C ILE A 167 12.22 20.64 9.47
N HIS A 168 11.87 19.80 8.49
CA HIS A 168 12.87 19.10 7.66
C HIS A 168 12.99 19.66 6.24
N GLY A 169 12.01 20.44 5.81
CA GLY A 169 11.89 20.88 4.45
C GLY A 169 11.45 19.76 3.49
N ASN A 170 11.05 20.20 2.31
CA ASN A 170 10.36 19.36 1.33
C ASN A 170 11.24 18.32 0.63
N LYS A 171 12.55 18.27 0.89
CA LYS A 171 13.47 17.30 0.29
C LYS A 171 13.84 16.17 1.26
N PHE A 172 13.28 16.19 2.46
CA PHE A 172 13.54 15.18 3.47
C PHE A 172 12.99 13.82 3.04
N LEU A 173 13.81 12.78 3.17
CA LEU A 173 13.51 11.37 2.84
C LEU A 173 12.94 11.06 1.45
N ILE A 174 12.85 12.05 0.55
CA ILE A 174 12.47 11.82 -0.85
C ILE A 174 13.46 10.84 -1.50
N GLN A 175 12.92 9.82 -2.14
CA GLN A 175 13.67 8.88 -2.98
C GLN A 175 14.37 9.64 -4.09
N LYS A 176 15.71 9.62 -4.09
CA LYS A 176 16.53 10.10 -5.21
C LYS A 176 16.75 8.93 -6.15
N PHE A 177 16.26 9.06 -7.37
CA PHE A 177 16.60 8.13 -8.44
C PHE A 177 18.00 8.50 -8.96
N ASN A 178 18.98 7.64 -8.71
CA ASN A 178 20.26 7.73 -9.39
C ASN A 178 20.03 7.20 -10.80
N ASP A 179 19.98 8.10 -11.79
CA ASP A 179 20.25 7.75 -13.17
C ASP A 179 21.74 7.36 -13.27
N ASP A 180 22.05 6.11 -12.95
CA ASP A 180 23.29 5.51 -13.42
C ASP A 180 23.14 5.44 -14.95
N GLY A 181 23.69 6.42 -15.66
CA GLY A 181 23.52 6.72 -17.09
C GLY A 181 23.97 5.64 -18.09
N ASN A 182 23.87 4.36 -17.72
CA ASN A 182 23.89 3.26 -18.64
C ASN A 182 22.46 3.07 -19.18
N GLU A 183 22.16 3.77 -20.28
CA GLU A 183 21.00 3.49 -21.13
C GLU A 183 21.14 2.08 -21.72
N GLU A 184 20.82 1.05 -20.93
CA GLU A 184 20.62 -0.29 -21.49
C GLU A 184 19.28 -0.28 -22.21
N VAL A 185 19.32 -0.14 -23.55
CA VAL A 185 18.17 -0.41 -24.42
C VAL A 185 17.80 -1.89 -24.25
N LEU A 186 16.94 -2.15 -23.28
CA LEU A 186 16.53 -3.50 -22.94
C LEU A 186 15.44 -3.94 -23.91
N GLU A 187 15.76 -4.96 -24.71
CA GLU A 187 14.83 -5.60 -25.65
C GLU A 187 13.58 -6.10 -24.94
N LYS A 188 12.47 -6.19 -25.70
CA LYS A 188 11.19 -6.72 -25.23
C LYS A 188 11.39 -8.12 -24.63
N THR A 189 11.16 -8.26 -23.33
CA THR A 189 11.24 -9.53 -22.61
C THR A 189 10.08 -10.45 -22.97
N PHE A 190 10.23 -11.77 -22.79
CA PHE A 190 9.14 -12.74 -22.96
C PHE A 190 7.85 -12.33 -22.22
N VAL A 191 8.00 -11.81 -21.00
CA VAL A 191 6.91 -11.39 -20.11
C VAL A 191 6.11 -10.22 -20.70
N SER A 192 6.73 -9.36 -21.52
CA SER A 192 6.03 -8.22 -22.14
C SER A 192 4.86 -8.63 -23.05
N LYS A 193 4.81 -9.89 -23.52
CA LYS A 193 3.66 -10.45 -24.27
C LYS A 193 2.40 -10.59 -23.41
N PHE A 194 2.56 -10.75 -22.10
CA PHE A 194 1.45 -10.89 -21.14
C PHE A 194 0.85 -9.54 -20.72
N ASN A 195 1.42 -8.40 -21.13
CA ASN A 195 0.89 -7.07 -20.78
C ASN A 195 -0.57 -6.87 -21.21
N ILE A 196 -0.99 -7.47 -22.33
CA ILE A 196 -2.38 -7.40 -22.80
C ILE A 196 -3.30 -8.22 -21.88
N PHE A 197 -2.86 -9.41 -21.47
CA PHE A 197 -3.61 -10.26 -20.54
C PHE A 197 -3.72 -9.60 -19.16
N TRP A 198 -2.64 -8.96 -18.72
CA TRP A 198 -2.62 -8.16 -17.51
C TRP A 198 -3.64 -7.03 -17.57
N LEU A 199 -3.71 -6.27 -18.67
CA LEU A 199 -4.72 -5.23 -18.87
C LEU A 199 -6.15 -5.78 -18.82
N LEU A 200 -6.39 -6.95 -19.41
CA LEU A 200 -7.69 -7.59 -19.44
C LEU A 200 -8.20 -7.94 -18.05
N ILE A 201 -7.32 -8.35 -17.12
CA ILE A 201 -7.66 -8.63 -15.72
C ILE A 201 -7.68 -7.35 -14.88
N PHE A 202 -6.77 -6.42 -15.14
CA PHE A 202 -6.66 -5.16 -14.41
C PHE A 202 -7.90 -4.30 -14.55
N MET A 203 -8.44 -4.12 -15.76
CA MET A 203 -9.61 -3.26 -15.99
C MET A 203 -10.84 -3.66 -15.16
N PRO A 204 -11.34 -4.91 -15.20
CA PRO A 204 -12.43 -5.33 -14.34
C PRO A 204 -12.00 -5.40 -12.86
N GLY A 205 -10.73 -5.75 -12.58
CA GLY A 205 -10.18 -5.74 -11.22
C GLY A 205 -10.23 -4.36 -10.57
N PHE A 206 -9.97 -3.29 -11.32
CA PHE A 206 -10.06 -1.91 -10.82
C PHE A 206 -11.51 -1.51 -10.52
N ILE A 207 -12.46 -1.89 -11.38
CA ILE A 207 -13.90 -1.65 -11.12
C ILE A 207 -14.33 -2.40 -9.85
N LEU A 208 -13.95 -3.68 -9.71
CA LEU A 208 -14.23 -4.44 -8.50
C LEU A 208 -13.53 -3.86 -7.28
N GLY A 209 -12.28 -3.40 -7.40
CA GLY A 209 -11.54 -2.74 -6.33
C GLY A 209 -12.26 -1.49 -5.83
N ILE A 210 -12.85 -0.67 -6.71
CA ILE A 210 -13.71 0.45 -6.32
C ILE A 210 -14.94 -0.05 -5.54
N LEU A 211 -15.63 -1.08 -6.04
CA LEU A 211 -16.82 -1.62 -5.36
C LEU A 211 -16.49 -2.20 -3.98
N VAL A 212 -15.39 -2.95 -3.87
CA VAL A 212 -14.85 -3.49 -2.62
C VAL A 212 -14.46 -2.36 -1.67
N ALA A 213 -13.80 -1.31 -2.18
CA ALA A 213 -13.44 -0.15 -1.38
C ALA A 213 -14.66 0.60 -0.85
N PHE A 214 -15.85 0.51 -1.47
CA PHE A 214 -17.11 1.04 -0.94
C PHE A 214 -17.91 0.00 -0.11
N GLN A 215 -17.32 -1.16 0.19
CA GLN A 215 -17.97 -2.29 0.89
C GLN A 215 -19.29 -2.73 0.23
N VAL A 216 -19.38 -2.58 -1.09
CA VAL A 216 -20.56 -2.98 -1.87
C VAL A 216 -20.54 -4.49 -2.09
N ASN A 217 -21.60 -5.18 -1.65
CA ASN A 217 -21.69 -6.63 -1.81
C ASN A 217 -21.98 -7.02 -3.28
N ILE A 218 -20.93 -7.40 -4.00
CA ILE A 218 -20.97 -7.69 -5.45
C ILE A 218 -21.83 -8.92 -5.77
N ASN A 219 -21.84 -9.93 -4.88
CA ASN A 219 -22.60 -11.17 -5.08
C ASN A 219 -24.12 -10.92 -5.10
N ASN A 220 -24.59 -9.86 -4.43
CA ASN A 220 -26.01 -9.47 -4.45
C ASN A 220 -26.38 -8.61 -5.67
N LEU A 221 -25.39 -7.97 -6.30
CA LEU A 221 -25.60 -7.03 -7.42
C LEU A 221 -25.64 -7.73 -8.78
N ILE A 222 -24.90 -8.82 -8.92
CA ILE A 222 -24.85 -9.62 -10.14
C ILE A 222 -25.52 -10.95 -9.81
N PHE A 223 -26.61 -11.30 -10.50
CA PHE A 223 -27.29 -12.60 -10.39
C PHE A 223 -26.41 -13.75 -10.93
N LEU A 224 -25.24 -13.94 -10.34
CA LEU A 224 -24.34 -15.05 -10.63
C LEU A 224 -24.80 -16.29 -9.85
N PRO A 225 -24.57 -17.51 -10.37
CA PRO A 225 -24.81 -18.73 -9.61
C PRO A 225 -24.00 -18.70 -8.32
N ASN A 226 -24.58 -19.17 -7.20
CA ASN A 226 -23.97 -19.15 -5.85
C ASN A 226 -22.57 -19.76 -5.73
N ASN A 227 -22.05 -20.44 -6.77
CA ASN A 227 -20.73 -21.07 -6.78
C ASN A 227 -19.64 -20.22 -7.45
N PHE A 228 -19.97 -19.03 -7.99
CA PHE A 228 -19.01 -18.17 -8.69
C PHE A 228 -18.82 -16.83 -7.98
N GLU A 229 -17.73 -16.71 -7.22
CA GLU A 229 -17.29 -15.45 -6.64
C GLU A 229 -16.38 -14.69 -7.61
N LEU A 230 -16.94 -13.69 -8.28
CA LEU A 230 -16.21 -12.91 -9.28
C LEU A 230 -14.99 -12.18 -8.68
N THR A 231 -15.11 -11.72 -7.43
CA THR A 231 -14.03 -11.10 -6.65
C THR A 231 -12.86 -12.05 -6.47
N ALA A 232 -13.11 -13.26 -5.98
CA ALA A 232 -12.10 -14.28 -5.79
C ALA A 232 -11.42 -14.66 -7.12
N ILE A 233 -12.18 -14.83 -8.20
CA ILE A 233 -11.62 -15.20 -9.51
C ILE A 233 -10.71 -14.10 -10.06
N ILE A 234 -11.20 -12.85 -10.12
CA ILE A 234 -10.44 -11.75 -10.71
C ILE A 234 -9.25 -11.37 -9.81
N GLY A 235 -9.46 -11.31 -8.50
CA GLY A 235 -8.42 -10.96 -7.55
C GLY A 235 -7.31 -12.00 -7.48
N SER A 236 -7.64 -13.29 -7.34
CA SER A 236 -6.63 -14.36 -7.35
C SER A 236 -5.91 -14.47 -8.70
N SER A 237 -6.63 -14.35 -9.83
CA SER A 237 -6.01 -14.37 -11.16
C SER A 237 -5.05 -13.20 -11.35
N GLY A 238 -5.43 -12.01 -10.90
CA GLY A 238 -4.60 -10.82 -10.94
C GLY A 238 -3.36 -10.93 -10.05
N ALA A 239 -3.51 -11.45 -8.84
CA ALA A 239 -2.40 -11.70 -7.91
C ALA A 239 -1.41 -12.72 -8.48
N ILE A 240 -1.91 -13.87 -8.96
CA ILE A 240 -1.09 -14.93 -9.58
C ILE A 240 -0.36 -14.39 -10.81
N LEU A 241 -1.06 -13.65 -11.68
CA LEU A 241 -0.43 -13.06 -12.86
C LEU A 241 0.66 -12.05 -12.48
N SER A 242 0.41 -11.22 -11.46
CA SER A 242 1.38 -10.23 -10.99
C SER A 242 2.66 -10.89 -10.47
N ILE A 243 2.52 -11.92 -9.63
CA ILE A 243 3.65 -12.71 -9.11
C ILE A 243 4.38 -13.43 -10.26
N PHE A 244 3.64 -14.04 -11.18
CA PHE A 244 4.19 -14.72 -12.34
C PHE A 244 5.03 -13.77 -13.21
N MET A 245 4.45 -12.63 -13.59
CA MET A 245 5.14 -11.64 -14.41
C MET A 245 6.34 -11.02 -13.69
N TRP A 246 6.23 -10.74 -12.38
CA TRP A 246 7.36 -10.23 -11.61
C TRP A 246 8.50 -11.25 -11.48
N SER A 247 8.17 -12.51 -11.19
CA SER A 247 9.12 -13.58 -10.89
C SER A 247 9.96 -14.01 -12.10
N LEU A 248 9.37 -13.93 -13.31
CA LEU A 248 10.00 -14.30 -14.57
C LEU A 248 10.56 -13.11 -15.37
N ASN A 249 10.36 -11.88 -14.91
CA ASN A 249 10.89 -10.70 -15.60
C ASN A 249 12.21 -10.26 -14.94
N PRO A 250 13.36 -10.36 -15.63
CA PRO A 250 14.63 -9.89 -15.08
C PRO A 250 14.63 -8.36 -14.87
N LEU A 251 13.73 -7.64 -15.53
CA LEU A 251 13.61 -6.17 -15.49
C LEU A 251 12.55 -5.68 -14.51
N SER A 252 11.98 -6.57 -13.69
CA SER A 252 10.96 -6.21 -12.70
C SER A 252 11.54 -5.54 -11.44
N ASP A 253 12.86 -5.36 -11.34
CA ASP A 253 13.44 -4.54 -10.27
C ASP A 253 12.92 -3.10 -10.40
N PHE A 254 12.50 -2.49 -9.29
CA PHE A 254 11.84 -1.19 -9.29
C PHE A 254 12.60 -0.10 -10.06
N GLN A 255 13.93 -0.05 -9.91
CA GLN A 255 14.76 0.90 -10.67
C GLN A 255 14.62 0.71 -12.19
N CYS A 256 14.65 -0.54 -12.66
CA CYS A 256 14.53 -0.88 -14.07
C CYS A 256 13.07 -0.80 -14.60
N SER A 257 12.07 -0.95 -13.72
CA SER A 257 10.67 -0.80 -14.11
C SER A 257 10.28 0.67 -14.32
N THR A 258 10.96 1.61 -13.65
CA THR A 258 10.69 3.05 -13.76
C THR A 258 11.43 3.75 -14.91
N ASP A 259 12.39 3.09 -15.56
CA ASP A 259 13.21 3.64 -16.64
C ASP A 259 12.35 4.19 -17.80
N LYS A 260 12.62 5.45 -18.19
CA LYS A 260 11.91 6.18 -19.24
C LYS A 260 12.22 5.68 -20.66
N SER A 261 13.31 4.94 -20.85
CA SER A 261 13.66 4.32 -22.15
C SER A 261 12.61 3.28 -22.59
N ARG A 262 11.83 2.75 -21.65
CA ARG A 262 10.86 1.68 -21.86
C ARG A 262 9.47 2.23 -22.21
N GLY A 263 8.70 1.43 -22.95
CA GLY A 263 7.32 1.78 -23.31
C GLY A 263 6.44 1.99 -22.08
N PHE A 264 5.57 3.00 -22.14
CA PHE A 264 4.62 3.40 -21.08
C PHE A 264 3.93 2.20 -20.41
N LEU A 265 3.29 1.33 -21.20
CA LEU A 265 2.53 0.20 -20.68
C LEU A 265 3.43 -0.77 -19.89
N SER A 266 4.62 -1.08 -20.41
CA SER A 266 5.55 -1.99 -19.72
C SER A 266 6.02 -1.43 -18.40
N ARG A 267 6.26 -0.11 -18.31
CA ARG A 267 6.67 0.56 -17.06
C ARG A 267 5.58 0.47 -16.00
N VAL A 268 4.33 0.73 -16.40
CA VAL A 268 3.18 0.63 -15.48
C VAL A 268 3.02 -0.81 -14.99
N VAL A 269 2.97 -1.78 -15.91
CA VAL A 269 2.77 -3.19 -15.58
C VAL A 269 3.89 -3.72 -14.67
N ASP A 270 5.15 -3.51 -15.04
CA ASP A 270 6.28 -4.04 -14.26
C ASP A 270 6.39 -3.41 -12.88
N THR A 271 6.17 -2.10 -12.78
CA THR A 271 6.21 -1.39 -11.49
C THR A 271 5.04 -1.84 -10.62
N THR A 272 3.84 -1.98 -11.19
CA THR A 272 2.68 -2.49 -10.44
C THR A 272 2.95 -3.89 -9.92
N ASN A 273 3.38 -4.82 -10.78
CA ASN A 273 3.65 -6.20 -10.39
C ASN A 273 4.73 -6.34 -9.31
N PHE A 274 5.75 -5.48 -9.35
CA PHE A 274 6.74 -5.36 -8.27
C PHE A 274 6.06 -4.99 -6.96
N VAL A 275 5.26 -3.92 -6.94
CA VAL A 275 4.55 -3.48 -5.74
C VAL A 275 3.60 -4.57 -5.26
N SER A 276 2.77 -5.11 -6.15
CA SER A 276 1.77 -6.16 -5.84
C SER A 276 2.40 -7.35 -5.15
N THR A 277 3.55 -7.84 -5.64
CA THR A 277 4.20 -9.02 -5.07
C THR A 277 4.63 -8.77 -3.63
N TRP A 278 5.23 -7.62 -3.33
CA TRP A 278 5.65 -7.28 -1.97
C TRP A 278 4.48 -6.99 -1.03
N VAL A 279 3.42 -6.35 -1.53
CA VAL A 279 2.19 -6.15 -0.76
C VAL A 279 1.57 -7.50 -0.40
N ILE A 280 1.45 -8.42 -1.37
CA ILE A 280 0.99 -9.79 -1.13
C ILE A 280 1.85 -10.46 -0.05
N CYS A 281 3.18 -10.33 -0.12
CA CYS A 281 4.05 -10.87 0.93
C CYS A 281 3.75 -10.29 2.31
N GLY A 282 3.47 -8.98 2.39
CA GLY A 282 3.11 -8.31 3.64
C GLY A 282 1.82 -8.87 4.25
N PHE A 283 0.75 -8.97 3.44
CA PHE A 283 -0.52 -9.57 3.84
C PHE A 283 -0.32 -11.02 4.30
N LEU A 284 0.40 -11.84 3.51
CA LEU A 284 0.64 -13.24 3.85
C LEU A 284 1.43 -13.40 5.14
N VAL A 285 2.46 -12.57 5.40
CA VAL A 285 3.22 -12.65 6.65
C VAL A 285 2.32 -12.37 7.85
N PHE A 286 1.46 -11.35 7.75
CA PHE A 286 0.51 -11.00 8.82
C PHE A 286 -0.51 -12.11 9.06
N GLU A 287 -1.17 -12.59 8.01
CA GLU A 287 -2.23 -13.60 8.11
C GLU A 287 -1.71 -14.97 8.55
N ILE A 288 -0.54 -15.37 8.04
CA ILE A 288 0.14 -16.60 8.49
C ILE A 288 0.50 -16.49 9.98
N PHE A 289 0.99 -15.33 10.43
CA PHE A 289 1.30 -15.11 11.84
C PHE A 289 0.06 -15.22 12.73
N MET A 290 -1.04 -14.58 12.34
CA MET A 290 -2.30 -14.65 13.09
C MET A 290 -2.87 -16.07 13.13
N PHE A 291 -2.83 -16.79 12.00
CA PHE A 291 -3.29 -18.17 11.90
C PHE A 291 -2.54 -19.09 12.87
N PHE A 292 -1.21 -19.04 12.90
CA PHE A 292 -0.41 -19.94 13.74
C PHE A 292 -0.37 -19.55 15.22
N THR A 293 -0.52 -18.27 15.54
CA THR A 293 -0.43 -17.81 16.93
C THR A 293 -1.76 -17.91 17.67
N SER A 294 -2.90 -17.83 16.96
CA SER A 294 -4.25 -17.90 17.55
C SER A 294 -4.42 -16.98 18.78
N ILE A 295 -3.73 -15.83 18.79
CA ILE A 295 -3.73 -14.91 19.93
C ILE A 295 -5.07 -14.19 19.98
N ASP A 296 -5.76 -14.27 21.11
CA ASP A 296 -6.91 -13.41 21.39
C ASP A 296 -6.40 -11.98 21.67
N LEU A 297 -6.64 -11.09 20.70
CA LEU A 297 -6.21 -9.70 20.77
C LEU A 297 -6.87 -8.93 21.91
N LYS A 298 -7.99 -9.43 22.45
CA LYS A 298 -8.68 -8.80 23.58
C LYS A 298 -7.83 -8.74 24.85
N VAL A 299 -6.98 -9.73 25.06
CA VAL A 299 -6.11 -9.83 26.25
C VAL A 299 -5.17 -8.64 26.38
N PHE A 300 -4.77 -8.00 25.27
CA PHE A 300 -3.92 -6.82 25.31
C PHE A 300 -4.63 -5.56 25.85
N PHE A 301 -5.96 -5.55 25.85
CA PHE A 301 -6.78 -4.44 26.32
C PHE A 301 -7.31 -4.63 27.75
N ASP A 302 -7.21 -5.84 28.31
CA ASP A 302 -7.51 -6.14 29.73
C ASP A 302 -6.37 -5.66 30.66
N ILE A 303 -5.96 -4.39 30.49
CA ILE A 303 -4.90 -3.74 31.27
C ILE A 303 -5.45 -2.49 31.98
N TRP A 304 -4.60 -1.83 32.78
CA TRP A 304 -4.99 -0.59 33.46
C TRP A 304 -5.40 0.49 32.44
N LEU A 305 -6.58 1.10 32.64
CA LEU A 305 -7.23 2.04 31.72
C LEU A 305 -6.28 3.09 31.09
N PRO A 306 -5.38 3.76 31.84
CA PRO A 306 -4.47 4.74 31.26
C PRO A 306 -3.50 4.20 30.20
N PHE A 307 -3.24 2.89 30.17
CA PHE A 307 -2.37 2.26 29.16
C PHE A 307 -3.15 1.77 27.93
N VAL A 308 -4.49 1.70 28.01
CA VAL A 308 -5.33 1.21 26.91
C VAL A 308 -5.14 2.03 25.63
N PRO A 309 -5.10 3.38 25.65
CA PRO A 309 -4.81 4.14 24.44
C PRO A 309 -3.42 3.91 23.87
N LEU A 310 -2.42 3.63 24.73
CA LEU A 310 -1.07 3.33 24.26
C LEU A 310 -1.00 2.00 23.51
N ILE A 311 -1.70 0.97 23.99
CA ILE A 311 -1.80 -0.31 23.28
C ILE A 311 -2.53 -0.12 21.95
N ALA A 312 -3.63 0.63 21.94
CA ALA A 312 -4.35 0.91 20.70
C ALA A 312 -3.48 1.64 19.66
N ILE A 313 -2.60 2.55 20.09
CA ILE A 313 -1.60 3.20 19.23
C ILE A 313 -0.59 2.19 18.68
N PHE A 314 -0.08 1.27 19.52
CA PHE A 314 0.83 0.23 19.02
C PHE A 314 0.17 -0.71 18.00
N PHE A 315 -1.12 -1.00 18.17
CA PHE A 315 -1.89 -1.74 17.18
C PHE A 315 -2.03 -0.95 15.86
N GLY A 316 -2.09 0.39 15.92
CA GLY A 316 -2.14 1.25 14.72
C GLY A 316 -0.87 1.15 13.86
N PHE A 317 0.30 0.92 14.49
CA PHE A 317 1.56 0.73 13.76
C PHE A 317 1.63 -0.59 12.99
N LEU A 318 0.75 -1.55 13.29
CA LEU A 318 0.71 -2.81 12.58
C LEU A 318 0.04 -2.60 11.21
N PRO A 319 0.74 -2.89 10.09
CA PRO A 319 0.15 -2.74 8.76
C PRO A 319 -0.99 -3.75 8.58
N GLY A 320 -2.00 -3.36 7.80
CA GLY A 320 -3.19 -4.16 7.55
C GLY A 320 -4.47 -3.41 7.88
N CYS A 321 -5.61 -4.06 7.68
CA CYS A 321 -6.91 -3.64 8.18
C CYS A 321 -7.36 -4.44 9.41
N GLY A 322 -6.85 -5.67 9.59
CA GLY A 322 -7.26 -6.58 10.67
C GLY A 322 -7.10 -5.99 12.08
N PRO A 323 -5.89 -5.56 12.50
CA PRO A 323 -5.68 -4.95 13.82
C PRO A 323 -6.62 -3.76 14.07
N GLN A 324 -6.84 -2.94 13.07
CA GLN A 324 -7.65 -1.72 13.11
C GLN A 324 -9.13 -2.04 13.30
N VAL A 325 -9.65 -3.00 12.51
CA VAL A 325 -11.04 -3.47 12.63
C VAL A 325 -11.29 -4.08 14.01
N VAL A 326 -10.30 -4.77 14.59
CA VAL A 326 -10.40 -5.33 15.95
C VAL A 326 -10.51 -4.22 16.99
N VAL A 327 -9.67 -3.18 16.94
CA VAL A 327 -9.75 -2.05 17.88
C VAL A 327 -11.10 -1.35 17.75
N ALA A 328 -11.55 -1.04 16.53
CA ALA A 328 -12.87 -0.44 16.29
C ALA A 328 -14.01 -1.31 16.81
N THR A 329 -13.93 -2.64 16.63
CA THR A 329 -14.92 -3.57 17.18
C THR A 329 -14.94 -3.56 18.70
N PHE A 330 -13.78 -3.48 19.36
CA PHE A 330 -13.72 -3.38 20.81
C PHE A 330 -14.28 -2.06 21.34
N TYR A 331 -14.04 -0.96 20.63
CA TYR A 331 -14.65 0.34 20.96
C TYR A 331 -16.18 0.26 20.85
N LEU A 332 -16.69 -0.20 19.71
CA LEU A 332 -18.14 -0.28 19.44
C LEU A 332 -18.89 -1.23 20.40
N ASN A 333 -18.22 -2.24 20.93
CA ASN A 333 -18.77 -3.13 21.96
C ASN A 333 -18.58 -2.61 23.40
N GLY A 334 -17.95 -1.44 23.58
CA GLY A 334 -17.72 -0.82 24.88
C GLY A 334 -16.61 -1.46 25.71
N PHE A 335 -15.71 -2.25 25.10
CA PHE A 335 -14.56 -2.84 25.80
C PHE A 335 -13.41 -1.84 26.00
N ILE A 336 -13.23 -0.90 25.07
CA ILE A 336 -12.21 0.14 25.16
C ILE A 336 -12.83 1.54 24.98
N PRO A 337 -12.22 2.58 25.56
CA PRO A 337 -12.71 3.95 25.43
C PRO A 337 -12.47 4.56 24.04
N LEU A 338 -13.15 5.67 23.73
CA LEU A 338 -13.00 6.40 22.47
C LEU A 338 -11.58 7.01 22.35
N SER A 339 -10.95 7.40 23.47
CA SER A 339 -9.56 7.85 23.46
C SER A 339 -8.61 6.82 22.84
N ALA A 340 -8.86 5.53 23.08
CA ALA A 340 -8.06 4.45 22.52
C ALA A 340 -8.29 4.30 21.02
N GLU A 341 -9.54 4.37 20.58
CA GLU A 341 -9.90 4.36 19.16
C GLU A 341 -9.30 5.57 18.41
N LEU A 342 -9.35 6.77 19.00
CA LEU A 342 -8.72 7.96 18.43
C LEU A 342 -7.20 7.80 18.30
N GLY A 343 -6.56 7.20 19.32
CA GLY A 343 -5.14 6.88 19.27
C GLY A 343 -4.82 5.90 18.13
N ASN A 344 -5.59 4.82 18.00
CA ASN A 344 -5.44 3.87 16.90
C ASN A 344 -5.65 4.55 15.54
N ALA A 345 -6.76 5.27 15.35
CA ALA A 345 -7.11 5.90 14.08
C ALA A 345 -6.05 6.92 13.58
N ILE A 346 -5.37 7.63 14.48
CA ILE A 346 -4.33 8.61 14.12
C ILE A 346 -2.96 7.96 13.86
N SER A 347 -2.68 6.85 14.53
CA SER A 347 -1.42 6.11 14.37
C SER A 347 -1.50 5.02 13.29
N ASN A 348 -2.67 4.86 12.66
CA ASN A 348 -2.96 3.81 11.73
C ASN A 348 -2.38 4.09 10.34
N ASP A 349 -1.35 3.34 9.97
CA ASP A 349 -0.73 3.50 8.64
C ASP A 349 -1.50 2.74 7.52
N GLY A 350 -2.44 1.86 7.88
CA GLY A 350 -3.29 1.07 6.99
C GLY A 350 -2.55 0.21 5.95
N ASP A 351 -3.26 -0.28 4.93
CA ASP A 351 -2.65 -1.08 3.85
C ASP A 351 -1.70 -0.28 2.96
N ALA A 352 -1.81 1.04 2.99
CA ALA A 352 -0.92 1.94 2.26
C ALA A 352 0.52 1.88 2.80
N LEU A 353 0.73 1.37 4.01
CA LEU A 353 2.06 1.15 4.56
C LEU A 353 2.83 0.05 3.83
N PHE A 354 2.17 -1.01 3.34
CA PHE A 354 2.84 -2.11 2.63
C PHE A 354 3.67 -1.65 1.40
N PRO A 355 3.10 -0.90 0.44
CA PRO A 355 3.90 -0.38 -0.67
C PRO A 355 4.98 0.61 -0.19
N ALA A 356 4.73 1.38 0.87
CA ALA A 356 5.73 2.28 1.44
C ALA A 356 6.93 1.50 2.04
N ILE A 357 6.70 0.43 2.79
CA ILE A 357 7.75 -0.42 3.35
C ILE A 357 8.55 -1.09 2.24
N ALA A 358 7.88 -1.58 1.20
CA ALA A 358 8.53 -2.27 0.09
C ALA A 358 9.48 -1.36 -0.71
N LEU A 359 9.11 -0.09 -0.88
CA LEU A 359 9.79 0.82 -1.80
C LEU A 359 10.61 1.92 -1.10
N ALA A 360 10.15 2.40 0.05
CA ALA A 360 10.78 3.46 0.82
C ALA A 360 10.79 3.12 2.33
N PRO A 361 11.43 2.02 2.77
CA PRO A 361 11.32 1.49 4.13
C PRO A 361 11.73 2.50 5.22
N LYS A 362 12.78 3.30 4.96
CA LYS A 362 13.19 4.36 5.90
C LYS A 362 12.11 5.43 6.07
N ALA A 363 11.46 5.82 4.97
CA ALA A 363 10.38 6.80 5.04
C ALA A 363 9.15 6.22 5.73
N ALA A 364 8.79 4.96 5.44
CA ALA A 364 7.69 4.27 6.10
C ALA A 364 7.86 4.26 7.63
N VAL A 365 8.97 3.74 8.14
CA VAL A 365 9.24 3.66 9.59
C VAL A 365 9.26 5.04 10.25
N VAL A 366 9.90 6.03 9.59
CA VAL A 366 9.95 7.38 10.15
C VAL A 366 8.56 8.02 10.14
N ALA A 367 7.73 7.78 9.13
CA ALA A 367 6.36 8.29 9.07
C ALA A 367 5.49 7.73 10.20
N THR A 368 5.58 6.42 10.48
CA THR A 368 4.90 5.77 11.63
C THR A 368 5.31 6.40 12.97
N ILE A 369 6.60 6.74 13.12
CA ILE A 369 7.07 7.43 14.35
C ILE A 369 6.50 8.86 14.43
N TYR A 370 6.36 9.54 13.29
CA TYR A 370 5.76 10.88 13.25
C TYR A 370 4.26 10.88 13.51
N SER A 371 3.52 9.83 13.12
CA SER A 371 2.10 9.68 13.44
C SER A 371 1.86 9.29 14.91
N ALA A 372 2.82 8.61 15.55
CA ALA A 372 2.75 8.26 16.98
C ALA A 372 2.61 9.48 17.90
N VAL A 373 3.34 10.56 17.64
CA VAL A 373 3.36 11.77 18.48
C VAL A 373 1.97 12.44 18.57
N PRO A 374 1.32 12.83 17.44
CA PRO A 374 -0.01 13.39 17.49
C PRO A 374 -1.04 12.38 18.00
N ALA A 375 -0.88 11.07 17.73
CA ALA A 375 -1.77 10.04 18.26
C ALA A 375 -1.77 10.02 19.80
N ILE A 376 -0.58 10.02 20.43
CA ILE A 376 -0.45 10.10 21.89
C ILE A 376 -1.08 11.39 22.41
N ILE A 377 -0.77 12.53 21.79
CA ILE A 377 -1.29 13.84 22.24
C ILE A 377 -2.82 13.84 22.22
N VAL A 378 -3.44 13.43 21.11
CA VAL A 378 -4.89 13.45 20.97
C VAL A 378 -5.54 12.44 21.90
N ALA A 379 -5.07 11.19 21.90
CA ALA A 379 -5.67 10.11 22.69
C ALA A 379 -5.69 10.45 24.18
N TYR A 380 -4.55 10.84 24.76
CA TYR A 380 -4.46 11.16 26.18
C TYR A 380 -5.13 12.49 26.54
N SER A 381 -5.13 13.47 25.63
CA SER A 381 -5.90 14.71 25.86
C SER A 381 -7.39 14.43 25.88
N TYR A 382 -7.89 13.57 24.97
CA TYR A 382 -9.29 13.19 24.94
C TYR A 382 -9.67 12.42 26.20
N MET A 383 -8.85 11.43 26.58
CA MET A 383 -9.04 10.66 27.81
C MET A 383 -9.17 11.61 29.01
N TYR A 384 -8.16 12.44 29.29
CA TYR A 384 -8.17 13.30 30.48
C TYR A 384 -9.32 14.34 30.53
N ILE A 385 -9.83 14.78 29.38
CA ILE A 385 -10.85 15.84 29.31
C ILE A 385 -12.26 15.26 29.33
N PHE A 386 -12.49 14.08 28.72
CA PHE A 386 -13.82 13.56 28.44
C PHE A 386 -14.13 12.19 29.08
N GLU A 387 -13.11 11.43 29.51
CA GLU A 387 -13.23 10.06 30.04
C GLU A 387 -12.59 9.92 31.43
#